data_AF-A0AAV2K9E5-F1
#
_entry.id   AF-A0AAV2K9E5-F1
#
_cell.length_a   1.000
_cell.length_b   1.000
_cell.length_c   1.000
_cell.angle_alpha   90.00
_cell.angle_beta   90.00
_cell.angle_gamma   90.00
#
_symmetry.space_group_name_H-M   'P 1'
#
loop_
_entity.id
_entity.type
_entity.pdbx_description
1 polymer ?
#
loop_
_entity_poly.entity_id
_entity_poly.type
_entity_poly.pdbx_seq_one_letter_code
_entity_poly.pdbx_strand_id
1 'polypeptide(L)'
;MGKMKTSSVHPNVLDFLKHELDQLQDLKASCRQVVVTRLHQDMALRYVKTLLKTRGRSLEGGGARCMKDHALKLHQFFTAQGGACAWTQRILDQVSEILRLQDPDLVQLELVSLIQTCPDFSAAHVSQILFLKSDLSATSVRKIKRSVEENRPSSSTNQCAAFFSRIKVQILHNKVKLKFR
;
A
#
# COMPACT_ATOMS: atom_id res chain seq x y z
N MET A 1 -2.76 33.94 -14.04
CA MET A 1 -1.95 32.81 -14.57
C MET A 1 -1.33 32.06 -13.39
N GLY A 2 -2.03 31.05 -12.85
CA GLY A 2 -1.60 30.31 -11.66
C GLY A 2 -0.62 29.19 -12.02
N LYS A 3 0.59 29.22 -11.46
CA LYS A 3 1.60 28.18 -11.67
C LYS A 3 1.13 26.89 -10.97
N MET A 4 0.88 25.86 -11.77
CA MET A 4 0.68 24.48 -11.32
C MET A 4 1.98 23.98 -10.69
N LYS A 5 1.97 23.68 -9.39
CA LYS A 5 3.02 22.92 -8.73
C LYS A 5 2.87 21.45 -9.14
N THR A 6 3.75 21.02 -10.02
CA THR A 6 3.91 19.61 -10.41
C THR A 6 4.33 18.80 -9.19
N SER A 7 3.47 17.84 -8.80
CA SER A 7 3.74 16.83 -7.79
C SER A 7 4.81 15.86 -8.30
N SER A 8 6.06 16.11 -7.93
CA SER A 8 7.19 15.21 -8.17
C SER A 8 7.53 14.54 -6.85
N VAL A 9 7.44 13.21 -6.78
CA VAL A 9 8.27 12.49 -5.82
C VAL A 9 9.70 12.63 -6.34
N HIS A 10 10.44 13.50 -5.68
CA HIS A 10 11.74 14.02 -6.08
C HIS A 10 12.73 12.89 -6.42
N PRO A 11 13.49 12.98 -7.54
CA PRO A 11 14.73 12.23 -7.78
C PRO A 11 15.65 12.17 -6.54
N ASN A 12 15.56 13.17 -5.67
CA ASN A 12 16.36 13.33 -4.46
C ASN A 12 16.21 12.24 -3.40
N VAL A 13 15.13 11.45 -3.34
CA VAL A 13 14.99 10.44 -2.24
C VAL A 13 15.88 9.24 -2.50
N LEU A 14 15.87 8.68 -3.72
CA LEU A 14 16.73 7.53 -4.03
C LEU A 14 18.20 7.92 -4.05
N ASP A 15 18.52 9.12 -4.55
CA ASP A 15 19.88 9.65 -4.53
C ASP A 15 20.37 9.90 -3.10
N PHE A 16 19.52 10.48 -2.24
CA PHE A 16 19.82 10.61 -0.81
C PHE A 16 20.03 9.25 -0.15
N LEU A 17 19.12 8.29 -0.38
CA LEU A 17 19.26 6.95 0.18
C LEU A 17 20.53 6.25 -0.30
N LYS A 18 20.90 6.43 -1.57
CA LYS A 18 22.15 5.89 -2.12
C LYS A 18 23.34 6.48 -1.38
N HIS A 19 23.41 7.80 -1.27
CA HIS A 19 24.45 8.50 -0.54
C HIS A 19 24.57 7.98 0.90
N GLU A 20 23.47 7.93 1.64
CA GLU A 20 23.48 7.44 3.03
C GLU A 20 23.90 5.97 3.15
N LEU A 21 23.51 5.10 2.21
CA LEU A 21 23.91 3.69 2.20
C LEU A 21 25.37 3.49 1.78
N ASP A 22 25.93 4.40 0.99
CA ASP A 22 27.35 4.40 0.60
C ASP A 22 28.26 4.81 1.78
N GLN A 23 27.73 5.60 2.72
CA GLN A 23 28.44 5.90 3.98
C GLN A 23 28.49 4.72 4.95
N LEU A 24 27.80 3.61 4.65
CA LEU A 24 27.70 2.41 5.49
C LEU A 24 28.45 1.20 4.90
N GLN A 25 29.36 1.43 3.94
CA GLN A 25 30.11 0.36 3.25
C GLN A 25 31.15 -0.31 4.14
N ASP A 26 31.56 0.33 5.23
CA ASP A 26 32.47 -0.18 6.26
C ASP A 26 31.80 -1.21 7.20
N LEU A 27 30.46 -1.25 7.24
CA LEU A 27 29.72 -2.26 7.99
C LEU A 27 29.94 -3.66 7.39
N LYS A 28 30.01 -4.66 8.28
CA LYS A 28 29.95 -6.08 7.89
C LYS A 28 28.73 -6.31 6.99
N ALA A 29 28.93 -7.05 5.89
CA ALA A 29 27.89 -7.30 4.88
C ALA A 29 26.55 -7.79 5.46
N SER A 30 26.58 -8.68 6.47
CA SER A 30 25.38 -9.16 7.16
C SER A 30 24.64 -8.04 7.92
N CYS A 31 25.37 -7.13 8.56
CA CYS A 31 24.79 -5.98 9.26
C CYS A 31 24.19 -4.99 8.26
N ARG A 32 24.92 -4.69 7.18
CA ARG A 32 24.46 -3.83 6.09
C ARG A 32 23.18 -4.37 5.46
N GLN A 33 23.12 -5.67 5.18
CA GLN A 33 21.92 -6.32 4.64
C GLN A 33 20.70 -6.15 5.56
N VAL A 34 20.86 -6.29 6.88
CA VAL A 34 19.77 -6.08 7.85
C VAL A 34 19.27 -4.64 7.80
N VAL A 35 20.18 -3.65 7.77
CA VAL A 35 19.84 -2.22 7.68
C VAL A 35 19.07 -1.93 6.39
N VAL A 36 19.60 -2.35 5.24
CA VAL A 36 18.98 -2.14 3.92
C VAL A 36 17.59 -2.80 3.86
N THR A 37 17.46 -4.02 4.38
CA THR A 37 16.18 -4.74 4.43
C THR A 37 15.16 -4.03 5.30
N ARG A 38 15.57 -3.54 6.49
CA ARG A 38 14.68 -2.81 7.38
C ARG A 38 14.21 -1.50 6.77
N LEU A 39 15.12 -0.79 6.10
CA LEU A 39 14.82 0.45 5.41
C LEU A 39 13.82 0.24 4.26
N HIS A 40 13.97 -0.84 3.49
CA HIS A 40 13.00 -1.23 2.48
C HIS A 40 11.59 -1.46 3.07
N GLN A 41 11.50 -2.20 4.18
CA GLN A 41 10.23 -2.44 4.88
C GLN A 41 9.59 -1.14 5.41
N ASP A 42 10.39 -0.24 5.99
CA ASP A 42 9.90 1.02 6.54
C ASP A 42 9.48 2.00 5.44
N MET A 43 10.16 1.99 4.29
CA MET A 43 9.76 2.77 3.11
C MET A 43 8.42 2.28 2.57
N ALA A 44 8.24 0.97 2.39
CA ALA A 44 6.97 0.41 1.97
C ALA A 44 5.84 0.70 2.97
N LEU A 45 6.12 0.62 4.27
CA LEU A 45 5.15 0.98 5.30
C LEU A 45 4.74 2.45 5.20
N ARG A 46 5.71 3.36 5.10
CA ARG A 46 5.43 4.81 4.93
C ARG A 46 4.59 5.06 3.69
N TYR A 47 4.90 4.33 2.62
CA TYR A 47 4.20 4.44 1.35
C TYR A 47 2.71 4.04 1.47
N VAL A 48 2.43 2.82 1.91
CA VAL A 48 1.06 2.31 2.09
C VAL A 48 0.30 3.11 3.17
N LYS A 49 0.99 3.53 4.24
CA LYS A 49 0.39 4.39 5.27
C LYS A 49 -0.02 5.75 4.71
N THR A 50 0.79 6.34 3.84
CA THR A 50 0.48 7.63 3.22
C THR A 50 -0.72 7.48 2.30
N LEU A 51 -0.74 6.43 1.48
CA LEU A 51 -1.88 6.05 0.64
C LEU A 51 -3.18 5.96 1.46
N LEU A 52 -3.20 5.14 2.50
CA LEU A 52 -4.40 4.90 3.29
C LEU A 52 -4.83 6.12 4.11
N LYS A 53 -3.96 7.12 4.30
CA LYS A 53 -4.31 8.38 4.94
C LYS A 53 -4.78 9.46 3.97
N THR A 54 -4.62 9.26 2.66
CA THR A 54 -5.04 10.24 1.64
C THR A 54 -6.55 10.48 1.74
N ARG A 55 -6.93 11.72 2.04
CA ARG A 55 -8.32 12.16 2.16
C ARG A 55 -8.79 12.64 0.79
N GLY A 56 -9.37 11.73 0.00
CA GLY A 56 -9.96 12.07 -1.29
C GLY A 56 -10.28 10.83 -2.11
N ARG A 57 -11.45 10.82 -2.75
CA ARG A 57 -11.79 9.88 -3.82
C ARG A 57 -11.09 10.39 -5.08
N SER A 58 -9.86 9.92 -5.33
CA SER A 58 -9.23 9.91 -6.65
C SER A 58 -7.73 9.71 -6.51
N LEU A 59 -7.29 8.48 -6.77
CA LEU A 59 -6.06 8.27 -7.51
C LEU A 59 -6.51 7.97 -8.94
N GLU A 60 -6.91 8.98 -9.72
CA GLU A 60 -7.18 8.77 -11.16
C GLU A 60 -5.98 8.07 -11.80
N GLY A 61 -6.19 7.32 -12.89
CA GLY A 61 -5.27 6.29 -13.43
C GLY A 61 -3.78 6.62 -13.59
N GLY A 62 -3.35 7.88 -13.47
CA GLY A 62 -1.95 8.27 -13.28
C GLY A 62 -1.39 7.99 -11.87
N GLY A 63 -2.20 8.11 -10.81
CA GLY A 63 -1.82 7.87 -9.41
C GLY A 63 -1.42 6.41 -9.19
N ALA A 64 -2.32 5.46 -9.42
CA ALA A 64 -2.05 4.02 -9.23
C ALA A 64 -0.88 3.51 -10.11
N ARG A 65 -0.77 4.00 -11.35
CA ARG A 65 0.35 3.65 -12.25
C ARG A 65 1.68 4.21 -11.76
N CYS A 66 1.70 5.49 -11.34
CA CYS A 66 2.84 6.11 -10.68
C CYS A 66 3.23 5.33 -9.41
N MET A 67 2.25 4.75 -8.71
CA MET A 67 2.54 3.93 -7.53
C MET A 67 3.24 2.62 -7.83
N LYS A 68 2.77 1.89 -8.84
CA LYS A 68 3.43 0.66 -9.30
C LYS A 68 4.88 0.94 -9.72
N ASP A 69 5.07 2.01 -10.49
CA ASP A 69 6.38 2.41 -10.99
C ASP A 69 7.31 2.83 -9.83
N HIS A 70 6.81 3.53 -8.82
CA HIS A 70 7.58 3.89 -7.63
C HIS A 70 7.92 2.70 -6.75
N ALA A 71 6.98 1.79 -6.52
CA ALA A 71 7.19 0.56 -5.77
C ALA A 71 8.27 -0.31 -6.43
N LEU A 72 8.17 -0.50 -7.75
CA LEU A 72 9.15 -1.26 -8.52
C LEU A 72 10.54 -0.63 -8.46
N LYS A 73 10.66 0.69 -8.67
CA LYS A 73 11.94 1.42 -8.57
C LYS A 73 12.55 1.31 -7.17
N LEU A 74 11.75 1.44 -6.12
CA LEU A 74 12.21 1.26 -4.73
C LEU A 74 12.72 -0.15 -4.51
N HIS A 75 11.97 -1.17 -4.93
CA HIS A 75 12.37 -2.56 -4.75
C HIS A 75 13.65 -2.91 -5.52
N GLN A 76 13.77 -2.47 -6.78
CA GLN A 76 14.97 -2.62 -7.57
C GLN A 76 16.18 -1.95 -6.92
N PHE A 77 15.99 -0.72 -6.41
CA PHE A 77 17.03 0.00 -5.67
C PHE A 77 17.53 -0.79 -4.46
N PHE A 78 16.61 -1.23 -3.58
CA PHE A 78 17.00 -1.96 -2.36
C PHE A 78 17.61 -3.33 -2.68
N THR A 79 17.11 -4.02 -3.71
CA THR A 79 17.68 -5.28 -4.19
C THR A 79 19.11 -5.10 -4.69
N ALA A 80 19.38 -4.05 -5.48
CA ALA A 80 20.73 -3.71 -5.93
C ALA A 80 21.69 -3.37 -4.77
N GLN A 81 21.15 -2.85 -3.67
CA GLN A 81 21.90 -2.58 -2.44
C GLN A 81 22.10 -3.83 -1.56
N GLY A 82 21.64 -5.00 -1.98
CA GLY A 82 21.81 -6.27 -1.27
C GLY A 82 20.77 -6.53 -0.17
N GLY A 83 19.75 -5.68 -0.04
CA GLY A 83 18.64 -5.89 0.89
C GLY A 83 17.32 -5.97 0.14
N ALA A 84 16.73 -7.15 0.04
CA ALA A 84 15.42 -7.33 -0.59
C ALA A 84 14.49 -8.07 0.35
N CYS A 85 13.24 -7.64 0.39
CA CYS A 85 12.21 -8.27 1.18
C CYS A 85 11.05 -8.62 0.24
N ALA A 86 11.05 -9.84 -0.28
CA ALA A 86 10.12 -10.26 -1.34
C ALA A 86 8.65 -10.06 -0.96
N TRP A 87 8.29 -10.27 0.31
CA TRP A 87 6.94 -10.03 0.80
C TRP A 87 6.55 -8.54 0.77
N THR A 88 7.50 -7.63 0.94
CA THR A 88 7.27 -6.19 0.88
C THR A 88 6.91 -5.74 -0.54
N GLN A 89 7.62 -6.25 -1.54
CA GLN A 89 7.29 -6.00 -2.95
C GLN A 89 5.92 -6.56 -3.29
N ARG A 90 5.62 -7.79 -2.86
CA ARG A 90 4.31 -8.41 -3.06
C ARG A 90 3.16 -7.54 -2.53
N ILE A 91 3.28 -7.00 -1.31
CA ILE A 91 2.25 -6.10 -0.76
C ILE A 91 2.06 -4.86 -1.63
N LEU A 92 3.16 -4.24 -2.07
CA LEU A 92 3.08 -3.03 -2.91
C LEU A 92 2.42 -3.33 -4.26
N ASP A 93 2.74 -4.47 -4.88
CA ASP A 93 2.14 -4.92 -6.12
C ASP A 93 0.64 -5.18 -5.97
N GLN A 94 0.24 -5.93 -4.95
CA GLN A 94 -1.19 -6.23 -4.69
C GLN A 94 -1.99 -4.95 -4.42
N VAL A 95 -1.47 -4.05 -3.57
CA VAL A 95 -2.14 -2.76 -3.29
C VAL A 95 -2.25 -1.91 -4.55
N SER A 96 -1.20 -1.85 -5.37
CA SER A 96 -1.24 -1.13 -6.64
C SER A 96 -2.25 -1.73 -7.62
N GLU A 97 -2.35 -3.05 -7.65
CA GLU A 97 -3.25 -3.77 -8.53
C GLU A 97 -4.71 -3.52 -8.14
N ILE A 98 -5.05 -3.59 -6.84
CA ILE A 98 -6.38 -3.24 -6.31
C ILE A 98 -6.81 -1.84 -6.76
N LEU A 99 -5.91 -0.86 -6.68
CA LEU A 99 -6.21 0.52 -7.08
C LEU A 99 -6.44 0.66 -8.59
N ARG A 100 -5.69 -0.10 -9.40
CA ARG A 100 -5.75 -0.08 -10.87
C ARG A 100 -6.99 -0.78 -11.43
N LEU A 101 -7.40 -1.89 -10.82
CA LEU A 101 -8.51 -2.72 -11.29
C LEU A 101 -9.83 -1.93 -11.25
N GLN A 102 -10.55 -1.89 -12.37
CA GLN A 102 -11.86 -1.21 -12.46
C GLN A 102 -13.02 -2.18 -12.26
N ASP A 103 -12.82 -3.44 -12.65
CA ASP A 103 -13.81 -4.50 -12.49
C ASP A 103 -14.01 -4.85 -11.01
N PRO A 104 -15.24 -4.74 -10.47
CA PRO A 104 -15.51 -5.02 -9.05
C PRO A 104 -15.20 -6.45 -8.61
N ASP A 105 -15.38 -7.44 -9.48
CA ASP A 105 -15.14 -8.85 -9.16
C ASP A 105 -13.63 -9.14 -9.16
N LEU A 106 -12.85 -8.51 -10.05
CA LEU A 106 -11.38 -8.58 -9.97
C LEU A 106 -10.84 -7.88 -8.72
N VAL A 107 -11.39 -6.73 -8.34
CA VAL A 107 -11.03 -6.03 -7.08
C VAL A 107 -11.32 -6.93 -5.88
N GLN A 108 -12.45 -7.65 -5.88
CA GLN A 108 -12.80 -8.60 -4.84
C GLN A 108 -11.75 -9.71 -4.71
N LEU A 109 -11.38 -10.35 -5.83
CA LEU A 109 -10.39 -11.43 -5.86
C LEU A 109 -9.04 -10.97 -5.33
N GLU A 110 -8.56 -9.80 -5.75
CA GLU A 110 -7.28 -9.28 -5.32
C GLU A 110 -7.28 -8.92 -3.82
N LEU A 111 -8.39 -8.36 -3.31
CA LEU A 111 -8.55 -8.11 -1.87
C LEU A 111 -8.60 -9.39 -1.04
N VAL A 112 -9.28 -10.44 -1.53
CA VAL A 112 -9.30 -11.76 -0.89
C VAL A 112 -7.89 -12.36 -0.86
N SER A 113 -7.14 -12.27 -1.95
CA SER A 113 -5.74 -12.72 -1.98
C SER A 113 -4.86 -11.95 -0.99
N LEU A 114 -5.05 -10.64 -0.87
CA LEU A 114 -4.31 -9.80 0.07
C LEU A 114 -4.58 -10.17 1.54
N ILE A 115 -5.83 -10.41 1.94
CA ILE A 115 -6.15 -10.80 3.33
C ILE A 115 -5.64 -12.20 3.70
N GLN A 116 -5.52 -13.09 2.73
CA GLN A 116 -4.93 -14.42 2.94
C GLN A 116 -3.42 -14.31 3.16
N THR A 117 -2.76 -13.40 2.43
CA THR A 117 -1.30 -13.17 2.52
C THR A 117 -0.93 -12.31 3.74
N CYS A 118 -1.81 -11.36 4.10
CA CYS A 118 -1.65 -10.41 5.19
C CYS A 118 -2.91 -10.43 6.09
N PRO A 119 -3.03 -11.40 7.02
CA PRO A 119 -4.20 -11.51 7.90
C PRO A 119 -4.41 -10.28 8.81
N ASP A 120 -3.37 -9.46 9.02
CA ASP A 120 -3.47 -8.20 9.76
C ASP A 120 -4.09 -7.04 8.95
N PHE A 121 -4.51 -7.29 7.70
CA PHE A 121 -5.33 -6.38 6.88
C PHE A 121 -6.80 -6.34 7.38
N SER A 122 -7.02 -5.53 8.42
CA SER A 122 -8.34 -5.33 9.04
C SER A 122 -9.45 -4.82 8.10
N ALA A 123 -10.71 -4.99 8.51
CA ALA A 123 -11.87 -4.46 7.81
C ALA A 123 -11.86 -2.92 7.65
N ALA A 124 -11.16 -2.22 8.55
CA ALA A 124 -10.96 -0.78 8.43
C ALA A 124 -10.00 -0.45 7.27
N HIS A 125 -8.96 -1.26 7.05
CA HIS A 125 -8.07 -1.12 5.89
C HIS A 125 -8.80 -1.38 4.58
N VAL A 126 -9.61 -2.46 4.53
CA VAL A 126 -10.49 -2.78 3.39
C VAL A 126 -11.42 -1.60 3.07
N SER A 127 -12.02 -1.00 4.10
CA SER A 127 -12.91 0.14 3.91
C SER A 127 -12.18 1.36 3.34
N GLN A 128 -10.95 1.60 3.80
CA GLN A 128 -10.15 2.74 3.36
C GLN A 128 -9.64 2.57 1.92
N ILE A 129 -9.19 1.37 1.53
CA ILE A 129 -8.72 1.13 0.15
C ILE A 129 -9.87 1.20 -0.85
N LEU A 130 -11.05 0.68 -0.50
CA LEU A 130 -12.26 0.83 -1.32
C LEU A 130 -12.75 2.27 -1.39
N PHE A 131 -12.51 3.09 -0.35
CA PHE A 131 -12.83 4.52 -0.39
C PHE A 131 -11.95 5.29 -1.37
N LEU A 132 -10.71 4.85 -1.62
CA LEU A 132 -9.83 5.46 -2.62
C LEU A 132 -10.29 5.18 -4.06
N LYS A 133 -11.09 4.13 -4.27
CA LYS A 133 -11.71 3.80 -5.55
C LYS A 133 -12.95 4.66 -5.77
N SER A 134 -12.92 5.51 -6.79
CA SER A 134 -14.03 6.39 -7.19
C SER A 134 -15.01 5.73 -8.16
N ASP A 135 -14.62 4.61 -8.75
CA ASP A 135 -15.28 3.89 -9.83
C ASP A 135 -16.26 2.80 -9.36
N LEU A 136 -16.30 2.48 -8.06
CA LEU A 136 -17.16 1.43 -7.52
C LEU A 136 -18.51 1.96 -7.03
N SER A 137 -19.59 1.25 -7.42
CA SER A 137 -20.92 1.50 -6.87
C SER A 137 -21.02 1.12 -5.39
N ALA A 138 -21.96 1.73 -4.66
CA ALA A 138 -22.20 1.38 -3.25
C ALA A 138 -22.59 -0.10 -3.07
N THR A 139 -23.32 -0.68 -4.03
CA THR A 139 -23.70 -2.11 -4.01
C THR A 139 -22.47 -3.00 -4.18
N SER A 140 -21.60 -2.67 -5.14
CA SER A 140 -20.32 -3.36 -5.37
C SER A 140 -19.44 -3.31 -4.12
N VAL A 141 -19.30 -2.13 -3.49
CA VAL A 141 -18.52 -1.97 -2.25
C VAL A 141 -19.06 -2.86 -1.12
N ARG A 142 -20.38 -2.96 -0.95
CA ARG A 142 -20.99 -3.84 0.07
C ARG A 142 -20.73 -5.32 -0.24
N LYS A 143 -20.89 -5.73 -1.51
CA LYS A 143 -20.62 -7.11 -1.97
C LYS A 143 -19.17 -7.50 -1.70
N ILE A 144 -18.22 -6.65 -2.10
CA ILE A 144 -16.78 -6.87 -1.88
C ILE A 144 -16.48 -7.01 -0.38
N LYS A 145 -16.95 -6.08 0.46
CA LYS A 145 -16.71 -6.15 1.92
C LYS A 145 -17.23 -7.45 2.53
N ARG A 146 -18.41 -7.91 2.10
CA ARG A 146 -18.99 -9.17 2.57
C ARG A 146 -18.10 -10.35 2.16
N SER A 147 -17.74 -10.45 0.89
CA SER A 147 -16.91 -11.54 0.38
C SER A 147 -15.53 -11.59 1.04
N VAL A 148 -14.92 -10.43 1.28
CA VAL A 148 -13.64 -10.32 1.99
C VAL A 148 -13.77 -10.83 3.44
N GLU A 149 -14.87 -10.53 4.13
CA GLU A 149 -15.08 -11.05 5.49
C GLU A 149 -15.34 -12.56 5.51
N GLU A 150 -16.14 -13.06 4.55
CA GLU A 150 -16.43 -14.50 4.39
C GLU A 150 -15.18 -15.33 4.08
N ASN A 151 -14.18 -14.74 3.43
CA ASN A 151 -12.92 -15.40 3.05
C ASN A 151 -11.77 -15.10 4.03
N ARG A 152 -12.04 -14.49 5.18
CA ARG A 152 -11.00 -14.19 6.17
C ARG A 152 -10.43 -15.49 6.76
N PRO A 153 -9.10 -15.67 6.81
CA PRO A 153 -8.50 -16.88 7.36
C PRO A 153 -8.86 -17.04 8.83
N SER A 154 -9.29 -18.24 9.20
CA SER A 154 -9.68 -18.63 10.57
C SER A 154 -8.48 -18.83 11.51
N SER A 155 -7.27 -18.98 10.99
CA SER A 155 -6.03 -19.03 11.75
C SER A 155 -4.95 -18.18 11.09
N SER A 156 -4.16 -17.45 11.90
CA SER A 156 -3.13 -16.53 11.41
C SER A 156 -1.84 -17.28 11.07
N THR A 157 -1.83 -18.05 9.98
CA THR A 157 -0.55 -18.43 9.35
C THR A 157 -0.03 -17.20 8.60
N ASN A 158 0.59 -16.28 9.33
CA ASN A 158 1.06 -15.00 8.80
C ASN A 158 2.20 -15.23 7.81
N GLN A 159 1.89 -15.24 6.50
CA GLN A 159 2.91 -15.28 5.45
C GLN A 159 3.63 -13.92 5.29
N CYS A 160 3.01 -12.83 5.76
CA CYS A 160 3.64 -11.52 5.91
C CYS A 160 3.91 -11.18 7.38
N ALA A 161 4.99 -10.44 7.62
CA ALA A 161 5.20 -9.78 8.91
C ALA A 161 4.00 -8.85 9.22
N ALA A 162 3.80 -8.51 10.50
CA ALA A 162 2.72 -7.63 10.97
C ALA A 162 2.86 -6.20 10.40
N PHE A 163 2.53 -6.03 9.12
CA PHE A 163 2.72 -4.82 8.32
C PHE A 163 1.56 -3.85 8.49
N PHE A 164 0.34 -4.30 8.27
CA PHE A 164 -0.86 -3.47 8.33
C PHE A 164 -1.25 -3.11 9.77
N SER A 165 -0.92 -3.96 10.75
CA SER A 165 -1.09 -3.60 12.17
C SER A 165 -0.30 -2.34 12.58
N ARG A 166 0.78 -2.01 11.86
CA ARG A 166 1.58 -0.78 12.05
C ARG A 166 0.94 0.46 11.40
N ILE A 167 -0.15 0.28 10.65
CA ILE A 167 -0.88 1.35 9.96
C ILE A 167 -2.18 1.62 10.69
N LYS A 168 -2.30 2.79 11.32
CA LYS A 168 -3.58 3.23 11.91
C LYS A 168 -4.44 3.90 10.84
N VAL A 169 -5.59 3.31 10.56
CA VAL A 169 -6.64 3.90 9.69
C VAL A 169 -7.74 4.54 10.53
N GLN A 170 -8.22 5.70 10.10
CA GLN A 170 -9.37 6.36 10.71
C GLN A 170 -10.64 5.78 10.07
N ILE A 171 -11.51 5.14 10.86
CA ILE A 171 -12.83 4.74 10.36
C ILE A 171 -13.59 6.03 10.06
N LEU A 172 -13.78 6.34 8.77
CA LEU A 172 -14.71 7.39 8.37
C LEU A 172 -16.12 6.91 8.68
N HIS A 173 -16.61 7.18 9.90
CA HIS A 173 -18.01 7.05 10.24
C HIS A 173 -18.81 7.99 9.33
N ASN A 174 -19.38 7.43 8.28
CA ASN A 174 -20.25 8.14 7.37
C ASN A 174 -21.56 8.44 8.14
N LYS A 175 -21.60 9.54 8.90
CA LYS A 175 -22.85 10.09 9.45
C LYS A 175 -23.60 10.74 8.29
N VAL A 176 -24.20 9.92 7.42
CA VAL A 176 -25.30 10.40 6.57
C VAL A 176 -26.47 10.65 7.50
N LYS A 177 -26.61 11.90 7.96
CA LYS A 177 -27.84 12.39 8.59
C LYS A 177 -28.95 12.27 7.55
N LEU A 178 -29.74 11.20 7.63
CA LEU A 178 -31.06 11.16 7.04
C LEU A 178 -31.91 12.20 7.78
N LYS A 179 -31.99 13.41 7.22
CA LYS A 179 -33.09 14.33 7.53
C LYS A 179 -34.28 13.83 6.72
N PHE A 180 -35.15 13.05 7.35
CA PHE A 180 -36.53 12.96 6.89
C PHE A 180 -37.20 14.29 7.25
N ARG A 181 -37.70 14.97 6.23
CA ARG A 181 -38.78 15.97 6.33
C ARG A 181 -40.00 15.33 5.71
#